data_AF-A0A1F7NPY7-F1
#
_entry.id   AF-A0A1F7NPY7-F1
#
_cell.length_a   1.000
_cell.length_b   1.000
_cell.length_c   1.000
_cell.angle_alpha   90.00
_cell.angle_beta   90.00
_cell.angle_gamma   90.00
#
_symmetry.space_group_name_H-M   'P 1'
#
loop_
_entity.id
_entity.type
_entity.pdbx_description
1 polymer ?
#
loop_
_entity_poly.entity_id
_entity_poly.type
_entity_poly.pdbx_seq_one_letter_code
_entity_poly.pdbx_strand_id
1 'polypeptide(L)'
;MALSPAVETLWNELQTVREKVLKETEGLSQAQADWRPSDTDWSVGEILHHLTLAEINTGKLTSKLIKEADAAGKLAPYPSDLKAFAPLPSPTPGPMEAPPVVRPEKGHPIAQLLADIKSARERSRQSIERLASVDARALTWKHFALGELNLAQWWMLQARHDGDHLQQLRAVIASRGFPRA
;
A
#
# COMPACT_ATOMS: atom_id res chain seq x y z
N MET A 1 -18.24 -11.96 -8.57
CA MET A 1 -19.16 -10.83 -8.86
C MET A 1 -18.35 -9.68 -9.42
N ALA A 2 -18.90 -8.91 -10.35
CA ALA A 2 -18.24 -7.69 -10.84
C ALA A 2 -18.09 -6.67 -9.70
N LEU A 3 -16.99 -5.94 -9.67
CA LEU A 3 -16.78 -4.84 -8.73
C LEU A 3 -17.69 -3.67 -9.11
N SER A 4 -18.08 -2.85 -8.13
CA SER A 4 -18.69 -1.54 -8.44
C SER A 4 -17.66 -0.63 -9.14
N PRO A 5 -18.09 0.38 -9.91
CA PRO A 5 -17.16 1.28 -10.61
C PRO A 5 -16.09 1.91 -9.70
N ALA A 6 -16.48 2.41 -8.52
CA ALA A 6 -15.54 3.03 -7.58
C ALA A 6 -14.48 2.03 -7.06
N VAL A 7 -14.90 0.81 -6.75
CA VAL A 7 -13.99 -0.23 -6.25
C VAL A 7 -13.11 -0.77 -7.39
N GLU A 8 -13.65 -0.88 -8.59
CA GLU A 8 -12.90 -1.28 -9.78
C GLU A 8 -11.82 -0.27 -10.15
N THR A 9 -12.14 1.03 -10.14
CA THR A 9 -11.15 2.10 -10.35
C THR A 9 -10.01 1.98 -9.35
N LEU A 10 -10.32 1.88 -8.05
CA LEU A 10 -9.32 1.70 -7.00
C LEU A 10 -8.48 0.42 -7.20
N TRP A 11 -9.12 -0.69 -7.57
CA TRP A 11 -8.41 -1.94 -7.83
C TRP A 11 -7.43 -1.80 -8.99
N ASN A 12 -7.85 -1.14 -10.07
CA ASN A 12 -7.01 -0.92 -11.25
C ASN A 12 -5.84 0.02 -10.96
N GLU A 13 -6.05 1.07 -10.14
CA GLU A 13 -4.97 1.94 -9.67
C GLU A 13 -3.93 1.15 -8.87
N LEU A 14 -4.38 0.35 -7.91
CA LEU A 14 -3.55 -0.57 -7.14
C LEU A 14 -2.75 -1.48 -8.10
N GLN A 15 -3.40 -2.20 -9.02
CA GLN A 15 -2.71 -3.09 -9.95
C GLN A 15 -1.66 -2.35 -10.77
N THR A 16 -2.04 -1.23 -11.38
CA THR A 16 -1.18 -0.43 -12.26
C THR A 16 0.09 0.02 -11.55
N VAL A 17 0.00 0.48 -10.31
CA VAL A 17 1.18 0.92 -9.57
C VAL A 17 2.07 -0.25 -9.14
N ARG A 18 1.47 -1.39 -8.75
CA ARG A 18 2.22 -2.60 -8.39
C ARG A 18 2.98 -3.17 -9.59
N GLU A 19 2.37 -3.20 -10.76
CA GLU A 19 3.02 -3.61 -12.01
C GLU A 19 4.23 -2.75 -12.33
N LYS A 20 4.11 -1.42 -12.16
CA LYS A 20 5.24 -0.50 -12.35
C LYS A 20 6.37 -0.76 -11.36
N VAL A 21 6.05 -0.94 -10.07
CA VAL A 21 7.06 -1.29 -9.04
C VAL A 21 7.79 -2.57 -9.43
N LEU A 22 7.05 -3.64 -9.76
CA LEU A 22 7.65 -4.92 -10.14
C LEU A 22 8.55 -4.77 -11.37
N LYS A 23 8.11 -4.03 -12.38
CA LYS A 23 8.89 -3.78 -13.60
C LYS A 23 10.21 -3.05 -13.34
N GLU A 24 10.24 -2.05 -12.47
CA GLU A 24 11.50 -1.35 -12.12
C GLU A 24 12.48 -2.25 -11.36
N THR A 25 11.99 -3.36 -10.78
CA THR A 25 12.80 -4.30 -10.01
C THR A 25 13.17 -5.58 -10.76
N GLU A 26 12.68 -5.74 -11.99
CA GLU A 26 13.01 -6.90 -12.82
C GLU A 26 14.51 -6.95 -13.11
N GLY A 27 15.12 -8.12 -12.88
CA GLY A 27 16.53 -8.35 -13.18
C GLY A 27 17.52 -7.70 -12.23
N LEU A 28 17.07 -7.00 -11.18
CA LEU A 28 17.99 -6.46 -10.18
C LEU A 28 18.71 -7.60 -9.43
N SER A 29 20.02 -7.43 -9.28
CA SER A 29 20.84 -8.29 -8.43
C SER A 29 20.62 -8.01 -6.95
N GLN A 30 21.04 -8.94 -6.08
CA GLN A 30 21.01 -8.71 -4.63
C GLN A 30 21.83 -7.48 -4.21
N ALA A 31 23.00 -7.29 -4.82
CA ALA A 31 23.84 -6.12 -4.53
C ALA A 31 23.15 -4.79 -4.88
N GLN A 32 22.37 -4.76 -5.96
CA GLN A 32 21.54 -3.61 -6.32
C GLN A 32 20.36 -3.42 -5.37
N ALA A 33 19.73 -4.51 -4.93
CA ALA A 33 18.63 -4.47 -3.97
C ALA A 33 19.06 -3.94 -2.60
N ASP A 34 20.27 -4.27 -2.15
CA ASP A 34 20.81 -3.87 -0.85
C ASP A 34 21.56 -2.52 -0.87
N TRP A 35 21.86 -1.99 -2.05
CA TRP A 35 22.60 -0.74 -2.17
C TRP A 35 21.76 0.46 -1.72
N ARG A 36 22.39 1.36 -0.96
CA ARG A 36 21.80 2.61 -0.49
C ARG A 36 22.55 3.82 -1.06
N PRO A 37 21.84 4.90 -1.45
CA PRO A 37 22.47 6.16 -1.81
C PRO A 37 23.24 6.83 -0.65
N SER A 38 22.74 6.68 0.58
CA SER A 38 23.36 7.19 1.81
C SER A 38 22.95 6.35 3.03
N ASP A 39 23.53 6.62 4.20
CA ASP A 39 23.20 5.92 5.44
C ASP A 39 21.76 6.14 5.90
N THR A 40 21.14 7.26 5.50
CA THR A 40 19.77 7.65 5.87
C THR A 40 18.73 7.27 4.83
N ASP A 41 19.15 6.96 3.60
CA ASP A 41 18.25 6.56 2.52
C ASP A 41 17.91 5.07 2.58
N TRP A 42 16.75 4.72 2.04
CA TRP A 42 16.37 3.33 1.86
C TRP A 42 16.92 2.78 0.55
N SER A 43 17.32 1.51 0.60
CA SER A 43 17.61 0.71 -0.58
C SER A 43 16.34 0.28 -1.32
N VAL A 44 16.48 -0.27 -2.53
CA VAL A 44 15.34 -0.84 -3.27
C VAL A 44 14.67 -1.96 -2.47
N GLY A 45 15.46 -2.83 -1.84
CA GLY A 45 14.95 -3.93 -1.02
C GLY A 45 14.13 -3.45 0.18
N GLU A 46 14.59 -2.39 0.84
CA GLU A 46 13.84 -1.78 1.95
C GLU A 46 12.54 -1.13 1.50
N ILE A 47 12.53 -0.48 0.33
CA ILE A 47 11.29 0.08 -0.23
C ILE A 47 10.28 -1.04 -0.51
N LEU A 48 10.71 -2.15 -1.13
CA LEU A 48 9.84 -3.32 -1.37
C LEU A 48 9.30 -3.90 -0.06
N HIS A 49 10.16 -4.02 0.95
CA HIS A 49 9.76 -4.53 2.27
C HIS A 49 8.72 -3.60 2.93
N HIS A 50 8.98 -2.29 2.90
CA HIS A 50 8.07 -1.28 3.44
C HIS A 50 6.68 -1.34 2.79
N LEU A 51 6.63 -1.38 1.45
CA LEU A 51 5.38 -1.48 0.70
C LEU A 51 4.59 -2.74 1.06
N THR A 52 5.29 -3.87 1.22
CA THR A 52 4.69 -5.14 1.62
C THR A 52 4.09 -5.06 3.02
N LEU A 53 4.82 -4.50 3.99
CA LEU A 53 4.34 -4.32 5.36
C LEU A 53 3.13 -3.38 5.43
N ALA A 54 3.19 -2.26 4.71
CA ALA A 54 2.09 -1.30 4.65
C ALA A 54 0.80 -1.96 4.15
N GLU A 55 0.89 -2.70 3.04
CA GLU A 55 -0.27 -3.36 2.44
C GLU A 55 -0.84 -4.49 3.34
N ILE A 56 0.03 -5.28 3.98
CA ILE A 56 -0.41 -6.29 4.96
C ILE A 56 -1.15 -5.63 6.12
N ASN A 57 -0.67 -4.50 6.63
CA ASN A 57 -1.33 -3.78 7.72
C ASN A 57 -2.67 -3.19 7.28
N THR A 58 -2.79 -2.66 6.05
CA THR A 58 -4.07 -2.21 5.48
C THR A 58 -5.08 -3.36 5.37
N GLY A 59 -4.63 -4.56 4.98
CA GLY A 59 -5.47 -5.77 4.98
C GLY A 59 -5.91 -6.23 6.37
N LYS A 60 -5.01 -6.16 7.37
CA LYS A 60 -5.35 -6.43 8.78
C LYS A 60 -6.37 -5.43 9.32
N LEU A 61 -6.18 -4.14 9.00
CA LEU A 61 -7.10 -3.08 9.38
C LEU A 61 -8.49 -3.31 8.77
N THR A 62 -8.56 -3.70 7.49
CA THR A 62 -9.82 -4.07 6.82
C THR A 62 -10.55 -5.15 7.60
N SER A 63 -9.86 -6.23 7.95
CA SER A 63 -10.46 -7.36 8.69
C SER A 63 -10.92 -6.93 10.09
N LYS A 64 -10.14 -6.09 10.76
CA LYS A 64 -10.47 -5.55 12.08
C LYS A 64 -11.75 -4.71 12.04
N LEU A 65 -11.79 -3.68 11.19
CA LEU A 65 -12.91 -2.73 11.17
C LEU A 65 -14.23 -3.39 10.77
N ILE A 66 -14.20 -4.30 9.80
CA ILE A 66 -15.40 -5.05 9.39
C ILE A 66 -15.88 -5.95 10.54
N LYS A 67 -14.98 -6.67 11.20
CA LYS A 67 -15.35 -7.54 12.33
C LYS A 67 -15.93 -6.74 13.50
N GLU A 68 -15.34 -5.60 13.83
CA GLU A 68 -15.82 -4.73 14.91
C GLU A 68 -17.19 -4.13 14.59
N ALA A 69 -17.41 -3.69 13.35
CA ALA A 69 -18.71 -3.18 12.91
C ALA A 69 -19.79 -4.26 12.87
N ASP A 70 -19.47 -5.46 12.40
CA ASP A 70 -20.38 -6.61 12.38
C ASP A 70 -20.81 -7.01 13.80
N ALA A 71 -19.83 -7.16 14.71
CA ALA A 71 -20.09 -7.46 16.12
C ALA A 71 -20.94 -6.38 16.81
N ALA A 72 -20.86 -5.13 16.36
CA ALA A 72 -21.66 -4.01 16.86
C ALA A 72 -23.02 -3.86 16.15
N GLY A 73 -23.35 -4.69 15.16
CA GLY A 73 -24.57 -4.56 14.36
C GLY A 73 -24.61 -3.29 13.49
N LYS A 74 -23.44 -2.74 13.16
CA LYS A 74 -23.25 -1.47 12.42
C LYS A 74 -22.80 -1.67 10.98
N LEU A 75 -22.67 -2.91 10.52
CA LEU A 75 -22.26 -3.18 9.15
C LEU A 75 -23.41 -2.86 8.19
N ALA A 76 -23.21 -1.84 7.36
CA ALA A 76 -24.16 -1.47 6.30
C ALA A 76 -23.71 -2.06 4.95
N PRO A 77 -24.65 -2.42 4.06
CA PRO A 77 -24.31 -2.92 2.73
C PRO A 77 -23.69 -1.82 1.88
N TYR A 78 -22.93 -2.22 0.85
CA TYR A 78 -22.35 -1.28 -0.11
C TYR A 78 -23.42 -0.35 -0.73
N PRO A 79 -23.23 0.99 -0.76
CA PRO A 79 -24.23 1.90 -1.31
C PRO A 79 -24.32 1.78 -2.84
N SER A 80 -25.50 1.44 -3.36
CA SER A 80 -25.72 1.20 -4.80
C SER A 80 -25.51 2.44 -5.68
N ASP A 81 -25.60 3.63 -5.10
CA ASP A 81 -25.44 4.92 -5.76
C ASP A 81 -23.99 5.45 -5.72
N LEU A 82 -23.08 4.81 -4.98
CA LEU A 82 -21.70 5.26 -4.83
C LEU A 82 -20.93 5.16 -6.16
N LYS A 83 -20.64 6.31 -6.78
CA LYS A 83 -19.89 6.41 -8.04
C LYS A 83 -18.38 6.56 -7.86
N ALA A 84 -17.96 7.20 -6.77
CA ALA A 84 -16.56 7.41 -6.44
C ALA A 84 -16.39 7.52 -4.92
N PHE A 85 -15.21 7.17 -4.42
CA PHE A 85 -14.85 7.40 -3.02
C PHE A 85 -14.54 8.88 -2.77
N ALA A 86 -14.75 9.32 -1.53
CA ALA A 86 -14.33 10.66 -1.11
C ALA A 86 -12.79 10.77 -1.18
N PRO A 87 -12.24 11.93 -1.60
CA PRO A 87 -10.80 12.11 -1.73
C PRO A 87 -10.07 11.96 -0.38
N LEU A 88 -8.76 11.72 -0.45
CA LEU A 88 -7.89 11.77 0.72
C LEU A 88 -7.83 13.20 1.27
N PRO A 89 -7.78 13.39 2.61
CA PRO A 89 -7.52 14.69 3.19
C PRO A 89 -6.08 15.15 2.88
N SER A 90 -5.81 16.44 3.06
CA SER A 90 -4.44 16.96 2.94
C SER A 90 -3.57 16.46 4.10
N PRO A 91 -2.30 16.12 3.86
CA PRO A 91 -1.38 15.75 4.93
C PRO A 91 -1.12 16.92 5.86
N THR A 92 -0.98 16.61 7.16
CA THR A 92 -0.51 17.58 8.14
C THR A 92 0.99 17.80 7.92
N PRO A 93 1.50 19.05 7.93
CA PRO A 93 2.94 19.32 7.81
C PRO A 93 3.73 18.66 8.95
N GLY A 94 4.83 17.98 8.62
CA GLY A 94 5.73 17.38 9.61
C GLY A 94 6.63 16.28 9.03
N PRO A 95 7.59 15.76 9.81
CA PRO A 95 8.45 14.66 9.39
C PRO A 95 7.61 13.41 9.12
N MET A 96 7.74 12.84 7.92
CA MET A 96 7.09 11.58 7.56
C MET A 96 8.05 10.42 7.80
N GLU A 97 8.38 10.15 9.06
CA GLU A 97 9.03 8.88 9.39
C GLU A 97 8.02 7.74 9.37
N ALA A 98 8.42 6.61 8.76
CA ALA A 98 7.60 5.42 8.75
C ALA A 98 7.33 4.92 10.18
N PRO A 99 6.06 4.68 10.55
CA PRO A 99 5.72 4.11 11.85
C PRO A 99 6.42 2.77 12.08
N PRO A 100 6.74 2.39 13.34
CA PRO A 100 7.48 1.17 13.64
C PRO A 100 6.90 -0.11 13.02
N VAL A 101 5.57 -0.22 12.93
CA VAL A 101 4.86 -1.38 12.37
C VAL A 101 5.05 -1.60 10.87
N VAL A 102 5.53 -0.58 10.16
CA VAL A 102 5.81 -0.62 8.73
C VAL A 102 7.23 -0.20 8.42
N ARG A 103 8.09 0.04 9.42
CA ARG A 103 9.48 0.43 9.17
C ARG A 103 10.22 -0.74 8.50
N PRO A 104 10.89 -0.54 7.36
CA PRO A 104 11.53 -1.63 6.66
C PRO A 104 12.77 -2.14 7.38
N GLU A 105 13.02 -3.42 7.20
CA GLU A 105 14.30 -4.07 7.49
C GLU A 105 15.11 -4.26 6.21
N LYS A 106 16.44 -4.26 6.35
CA LYS A 106 17.42 -4.43 5.27
C LYS A 106 17.87 -5.88 5.10
N GLY A 107 18.45 -6.21 3.94
CA GLY A 107 19.18 -7.47 3.70
C GLY A 107 18.32 -8.70 3.41
N HIS A 108 17.02 -8.51 3.17
CA HIS A 108 16.15 -9.58 2.72
C HIS A 108 16.52 -9.99 1.28
N PRO A 109 16.47 -11.30 0.94
CA PRO A 109 16.71 -11.74 -0.42
C PRO A 109 15.71 -11.09 -1.39
N ILE A 110 16.20 -10.51 -2.50
CA ILE A 110 15.33 -9.82 -3.47
C ILE A 110 14.23 -10.75 -4.01
N ALA A 111 14.56 -12.02 -4.25
CA ALA A 111 13.57 -13.01 -4.69
C ALA A 111 12.43 -13.20 -3.67
N GLN A 112 12.74 -13.17 -2.37
CA GLN A 112 11.77 -13.26 -1.30
C GLN A 112 10.89 -12.00 -1.25
N LEU A 113 11.50 -10.81 -1.30
CA LEU A 113 10.78 -9.54 -1.34
C LEU A 113 9.79 -9.46 -2.51
N LEU A 114 10.22 -9.90 -3.71
CA LEU A 114 9.37 -9.94 -4.89
C LEU A 114 8.24 -10.97 -4.78
N ALA A 115 8.48 -12.11 -4.12
CA ALA A 115 7.43 -13.07 -3.84
C ALA A 115 6.41 -12.50 -2.84
N ASP A 116 6.90 -11.91 -1.74
CA ASP A 116 6.04 -11.38 -0.67
C ASP A 116 5.17 -10.23 -1.14
N ILE A 117 5.72 -9.30 -1.91
CA ILE A 117 4.96 -8.16 -2.44
C ILE A 117 3.89 -8.62 -3.45
N LYS A 118 4.15 -9.67 -4.24
CA LYS A 118 3.14 -10.27 -5.12
C LYS A 118 2.04 -10.94 -4.31
N SER A 119 2.40 -11.79 -3.35
CA SER A 119 1.43 -12.47 -2.50
C SER A 119 0.64 -11.51 -1.60
N ALA A 120 1.23 -10.39 -1.18
CA ALA A 120 0.49 -9.34 -0.48
C ALA A 120 -0.65 -8.78 -1.34
N ARG A 121 -0.40 -8.56 -2.65
CA ARG A 121 -1.45 -8.08 -3.56
C ARG A 121 -2.56 -9.10 -3.80
N GLU A 122 -2.20 -10.37 -3.95
CA GLU A 122 -3.18 -11.46 -4.07
C GLU A 122 -4.08 -11.53 -2.83
N ARG A 123 -3.51 -11.36 -1.62
CA ARG A 123 -4.30 -11.31 -0.39
C ARG A 123 -5.18 -10.07 -0.31
N SER A 124 -4.66 -8.90 -0.71
CA SER A 124 -5.43 -7.65 -0.71
C SER A 124 -6.62 -7.67 -1.66
N ARG A 125 -6.61 -8.52 -2.69
CA ARG A 125 -7.79 -8.74 -3.53
C ARG A 125 -9.02 -9.11 -2.69
N GLN A 126 -8.86 -9.95 -1.68
CA GLN A 126 -9.94 -10.35 -0.78
C GLN A 126 -10.42 -9.16 0.08
N SER A 127 -9.51 -8.29 0.50
CA SER A 127 -9.87 -7.06 1.22
C SER A 127 -10.69 -6.10 0.33
N ILE A 128 -10.34 -6.00 -0.95
CA ILE A 128 -11.07 -5.19 -1.94
C ILE A 128 -12.44 -5.79 -2.25
N GLU A 129 -12.57 -7.11 -2.30
CA GLU A 129 -13.87 -7.78 -2.43
C GLU A 129 -14.77 -7.53 -1.22
N ARG A 130 -14.21 -7.55 -0.01
CA ARG A 130 -14.94 -7.17 1.21
C ARG A 130 -15.32 -5.69 1.24
N LEU A 131 -14.43 -4.82 0.78
CA LEU A 131 -14.73 -3.39 0.60
C LEU A 131 -15.92 -3.20 -0.35
N ALA A 132 -16.04 -4.03 -1.39
CA ALA A 132 -17.15 -4.00 -2.34
C ALA A 132 -18.49 -4.47 -1.78
N SER A 133 -18.53 -5.10 -0.61
CA SER A 133 -19.76 -5.61 0.00
C SER A 133 -20.33 -4.74 1.12
N VAL A 134 -19.57 -3.73 1.59
CA VAL A 134 -19.93 -2.95 2.78
C VAL A 134 -19.82 -1.45 2.53
N ASP A 135 -20.59 -0.65 3.27
CA ASP A 135 -20.39 0.79 3.33
C ASP A 135 -19.17 1.14 4.18
N ALA A 136 -18.09 1.53 3.51
CA ALA A 136 -16.83 1.85 4.15
C ALA A 136 -16.83 3.16 4.95
N ARG A 137 -17.83 4.04 4.78
CA ARG A 137 -17.81 5.42 5.30
C ARG A 137 -17.77 5.49 6.83
N ALA A 138 -18.43 4.55 7.50
CA ALA A 138 -18.45 4.46 8.96
C ALA A 138 -17.28 3.63 9.54
N LEU A 139 -16.49 2.98 8.68
CA LEU A 139 -15.36 2.15 9.08
C LEU A 139 -14.11 3.01 9.14
N THR A 140 -13.87 3.69 10.27
CA THR A 140 -12.78 4.67 10.39
C THR A 140 -11.61 4.19 11.24
N TRP A 141 -10.42 4.67 10.90
CA TRP A 141 -9.22 4.52 11.72
C TRP A 141 -8.26 5.68 11.49
N LYS A 142 -7.60 6.11 12.57
CA LYS A 142 -6.69 7.26 12.55
C LYS A 142 -5.36 6.92 11.87
N HIS A 143 -5.04 7.65 10.82
CA HIS A 143 -3.71 7.72 10.21
C HIS A 143 -2.87 8.81 10.88
N PHE A 144 -1.58 8.55 11.10
CA PHE A 144 -0.70 9.45 11.87
C PHE A 144 -0.52 10.84 11.22
N ALA A 145 -0.46 10.92 9.89
CA ALA A 145 -0.26 12.18 9.17
C ALA A 145 -1.55 12.78 8.55
N LEU A 146 -2.58 11.95 8.36
CA LEU A 146 -3.79 12.31 7.59
C LEU A 146 -5.04 12.41 8.47
N GLY A 147 -4.91 12.11 9.76
CA GLY A 147 -6.04 12.12 10.69
C GLY A 147 -6.98 10.96 10.46
N GLU A 148 -8.27 11.20 10.68
CA GLU A 148 -9.32 10.19 10.55
C GLU A 148 -9.52 9.81 9.08
N LEU A 149 -9.37 8.53 8.73
CA LEU A 149 -9.66 8.01 7.39
C LEU A 149 -10.69 6.90 7.47
N ASN A 150 -11.64 6.88 6.54
CA ASN A 150 -12.51 5.73 6.33
C ASN A 150 -11.78 4.59 5.58
N LEU A 151 -12.35 3.39 5.57
CA LEU A 151 -11.68 2.20 5.04
C LEU A 151 -11.39 2.31 3.54
N ALA A 152 -12.24 2.98 2.76
CA ALA A 152 -11.98 3.21 1.34
C ALA A 152 -10.78 4.15 1.16
N GLN A 153 -10.71 5.22 1.97
CA GLN A 153 -9.56 6.14 1.97
C GLN A 153 -8.26 5.46 2.37
N TRP A 154 -8.26 4.47 3.28
CA TRP A 154 -7.07 3.67 3.58
C TRP A 154 -6.53 2.92 2.36
N TRP A 155 -7.41 2.37 1.51
CA TRP A 155 -6.99 1.72 0.28
C TRP A 155 -6.59 2.70 -0.83
N MET A 156 -7.25 3.86 -0.93
CA MET A 156 -6.80 4.95 -1.82
C MET A 156 -5.41 5.44 -1.42
N LEU A 157 -5.16 5.55 -0.11
CA LEU A 157 -3.85 5.89 0.43
C LEU A 157 -2.81 4.83 0.05
N GLN A 158 -3.14 3.54 0.14
CA GLN A 158 -2.24 2.46 -0.31
C GLN A 158 -1.81 2.65 -1.77
N ALA A 159 -2.74 2.97 -2.67
CA ALA A 159 -2.42 3.20 -4.09
C ALA A 159 -1.50 4.41 -4.28
N ARG A 160 -1.80 5.54 -3.62
CA ARG A 160 -0.96 6.74 -3.64
C ARG A 160 0.43 6.48 -3.05
N HIS A 161 0.48 5.77 -1.94
CA HIS A 161 1.70 5.42 -1.21
C HIS A 161 2.64 4.53 -2.04
N ASP A 162 2.10 3.50 -2.70
CA ASP A 162 2.86 2.70 -3.67
C ASP A 162 3.44 3.60 -4.79
N GLY A 163 2.69 4.63 -5.21
CA GLY A 163 3.13 5.60 -6.22
C GLY A 163 4.26 6.51 -5.75
N ASP A 164 4.17 7.03 -4.54
CA ASP A 164 5.22 7.86 -3.94
C ASP A 164 6.53 7.06 -3.81
N HIS A 165 6.45 5.81 -3.34
CA HIS A 165 7.61 4.93 -3.20
C HIS A 165 8.13 4.36 -4.51
N LEU A 166 7.31 4.23 -5.56
CA LEU A 166 7.79 3.95 -6.91
C LEU A 166 8.76 5.05 -7.38
N GLN A 167 8.47 6.32 -7.08
CA GLN A 167 9.36 7.43 -7.45
C GLN A 167 10.63 7.43 -6.61
N GLN A 168 10.54 7.12 -5.31
CA GLN A 168 11.71 6.93 -4.47
C GLN A 168 12.60 5.78 -5.01
N LEU A 169 12.01 4.64 -5.35
CA LEU A 169 12.69 3.48 -5.90
C LEU A 169 13.44 3.84 -7.19
N ARG A 170 12.80 4.56 -8.11
CA ARG A 170 13.44 5.05 -9.34
C ARG A 170 14.58 6.01 -9.06
N ALA A 171 14.45 6.89 -8.06
CA ALA A 171 15.51 7.78 -7.66
C ALA A 171 16.73 7.01 -7.11
N VAL A 172 16.51 5.94 -6.33
CA VAL A 172 17.59 5.05 -5.87
C VAL A 172 18.31 4.41 -7.05
N ILE A 173 17.57 3.83 -8.00
CA ILE A 173 18.15 3.18 -9.20
C ILE A 173 18.93 4.18 -10.06
N ALA A 174 18.44 5.42 -10.19
CA ALA A 174 19.09 6.46 -10.97
C ALA A 174 20.27 7.15 -10.23
N SER A 175 20.50 6.81 -8.96
CA SER A 175 21.52 7.47 -8.15
C SER A 175 22.94 7.14 -8.60
N ARG A 176 23.83 8.12 -8.51
CA ARG A 176 25.26 7.92 -8.80
C ARG A 176 25.82 6.87 -7.83
N GLY A 177 26.46 5.85 -8.39
CA GLY A 177 27.06 4.76 -7.60
C GLY A 177 26.16 3.54 -7.45
N PHE A 178 24.93 3.56 -7.99
CA PHE A 178 24.11 2.37 -8.10
C PHE A 178 24.90 1.27 -8.86
N PRO A 179 24.98 0.03 -8.35
CA PRO A 179 25.78 -1.01 -8.97
C PRO A 179 25.32 -1.32 -10.40
N ARG A 180 26.27 -1.61 -11.29
CA ARG A 180 25.97 -2.06 -12.66
C ARG A 180 25.56 -3.53 -12.63
N ALA A 181 24.66 -3.90 -13.54
CA ALA A 181 24.32 -5.30 -13.82
C ALA A 181 25.51 -6.05 -14.42
#